data_AF-A0A967XSF1-F1
#
_entry.id   AF-A0A967XSF1-F1
#
_cell.length_a   1.000
_cell.length_b   1.000
_cell.length_c   1.000
_cell.angle_alpha   90.00
_cell.angle_beta   90.00
_cell.angle_gamma   90.00
#
_symmetry.space_group_name_H-M   'P 1'
#
loop_
_entity.id
_entity.type
_entity.pdbx_description
1 polymer ?
#
loop_
_entity_poly.entity_id
_entity_poly.type
_entity_poly.pdbx_seq_one_letter_code
_entity_poly.pdbx_strand_id
1 'polypeptide(L)'
;HIRYVGWDWDPVKRVNNNRLERQWSDFKTAARPFRGFKSELGLWCFTASRVYRHNYFMPNSRLDGKTPAEAVGKKLPYCNDKLKLMMKFL
;
A
#
# COMPACT_ATOMS: atom_id res chain seq x y z
N HIS A 1 -4.08 4.10 22.93
CA HIS A 1 -3.20 5.11 22.33
C HIS A 1 -2.03 4.40 21.65
N ILE A 2 -1.99 4.27 20.32
CA ILE A 2 -0.84 3.65 19.63
C ILE A 2 -0.28 4.68 18.65
N ARG A 3 0.78 5.37 19.11
CA ARG A 3 1.61 6.29 18.33
C ARG A 3 2.77 5.49 17.74
N TYR A 4 2.91 5.41 16.43
CA TYR A 4 4.17 5.16 15.69
C TYR A 4 3.85 5.54 14.23
N VAL A 5 4.43 6.55 13.60
CA VAL A 5 5.81 7.04 13.63
C VAL A 5 5.77 8.55 13.41
N GLY A 6 6.09 9.33 14.45
CA GLY A 6 6.68 10.65 14.25
C GLY A 6 8.13 10.46 13.86
N TRP A 7 8.70 11.42 13.15
CA TRP A 7 10.14 11.59 12.94
C TRP A 7 10.85 11.91 14.27
N ASP A 8 10.67 11.06 15.28
CA ASP A 8 11.31 11.19 16.59
C ASP A 8 12.60 10.35 16.55
N TRP A 9 13.72 11.05 16.46
CA TRP A 9 15.05 10.54 16.79
C TRP A 9 15.08 10.16 18.29
N ASP A 10 14.57 8.99 18.61
CA ASP A 10 14.70 8.36 19.93
C ASP A 10 15.90 7.40 19.87
N PRO A 11 17.01 7.67 20.58
CA PRO A 11 18.24 6.86 20.50
C PRO A 11 18.09 5.45 21.08
N VAL A 12 16.96 5.14 21.75
CA VAL A 12 16.69 3.82 22.37
C VAL A 12 15.60 3.06 21.60
N LYS A 13 14.63 3.74 21.00
CA LYS A 13 13.67 3.08 20.10
C LYS A 13 14.31 2.83 18.75
N ARG A 14 14.86 1.62 18.61
CA ARG A 14 15.24 1.05 17.31
C ARG A 14 14.16 1.40 16.28
N VAL A 15 14.52 2.16 15.25
CA VAL A 15 13.69 2.42 14.08
C VAL A 15 13.10 1.08 13.67
N ASN A 16 11.77 0.94 13.75
CA ASN A 16 11.11 -0.32 13.50
C ASN A 16 11.54 -0.82 12.12
N ASN A 17 12.39 -1.85 12.08
CA ASN A 17 12.99 -2.36 10.85
C ASN A 17 12.21 -3.52 10.24
N ASN A 18 11.13 -3.94 10.91
CA ASN A 18 10.27 -5.00 10.42
C ASN A 18 9.41 -4.48 9.25
N ARG A 19 9.67 -5.02 8.06
CA ARG A 19 8.97 -4.65 6.83
C ARG A 19 7.46 -4.91 6.93
N LEU A 20 7.05 -5.98 7.60
CA LEU A 20 5.65 -6.34 7.77
C LEU A 20 4.89 -5.32 8.62
N GLU A 21 5.48 -4.88 9.73
CA GLU A 21 4.84 -3.90 10.61
C GLU A 21 4.72 -2.52 9.97
N ARG A 22 5.71 -2.11 9.15
CA ARG A 22 5.61 -0.89 8.34
C ARG A 22 4.46 -0.98 7.35
N GLN A 23 4.37 -2.07 6.59
CA GLN A 23 3.26 -2.28 5.65
C GLN A 23 1.90 -2.29 6.36
N TRP A 24 1.83 -2.90 7.56
CA TRP A 24 0.61 -2.90 8.36
C TRP A 24 0.24 -1.50 8.87
N SER A 25 1.22 -0.69 9.25
CA SER A 25 1.00 0.71 9.65
C SER A 25 0.47 1.55 8.50
N ASP A 26 1.05 1.39 7.30
CA ASP A 26 0.62 2.09 6.09
C ASP A 26 -0.81 1.68 5.69
N PHE A 27 -1.13 0.40 5.81
CA PHE A 27 -2.48 -0.12 5.57
C PHE A 27 -3.50 0.53 6.53
N LYS A 28 -3.23 0.50 7.84
CA LYS A 28 -4.11 1.10 8.85
C LYS A 28 -4.27 2.59 8.63
N THR A 29 -3.18 3.31 8.33
CA THR A 29 -3.21 4.75 8.09
C THR A 29 -4.09 5.09 6.90
N ALA A 30 -3.99 4.32 5.81
CA ALA A 30 -4.85 4.49 4.65
C ALA A 30 -6.32 4.10 4.91
N ALA A 31 -6.58 3.22 5.88
CA ALA A 31 -7.93 2.80 6.24
C ALA A 31 -8.67 3.80 7.19
N ARG A 32 -7.93 4.63 7.93
CA ARG A 32 -8.50 5.59 8.90
C ARG A 32 -9.58 6.52 8.32
N PRO A 33 -9.44 7.10 7.12
CA PRO A 33 -10.43 8.01 6.56
C PRO A 33 -11.82 7.39 6.40
N PHE A 34 -11.90 6.08 6.18
CA PHE A 34 -13.19 5.39 6.03
C PHE A 34 -13.98 5.28 7.33
N ARG A 35 -13.35 5.52 8.49
CA ARG A 35 -13.97 5.39 9.83
C ARG A 35 -14.64 4.03 10.04
N GLY A 36 -13.98 2.97 9.55
CA GLY A 36 -14.46 1.59 9.58
C GLY A 36 -15.15 1.18 8.28
N PHE A 37 -15.07 -0.12 7.95
CA PHE A 37 -15.73 -0.68 6.78
C PHE A 37 -17.18 -1.04 7.10
N LYS A 38 -18.12 -0.65 6.23
CA LYS A 38 -19.56 -0.88 6.41
C LYS A 38 -20.06 -2.17 5.77
N SER A 39 -19.23 -2.83 4.97
CA SER A 39 -19.52 -4.11 4.33
C SER A 39 -18.24 -4.92 4.15
N GLU A 40 -18.37 -6.24 4.15
CA GLU A 40 -17.26 -7.14 3.83
C GLU A 40 -16.73 -6.91 2.41
N LEU A 41 -17.63 -6.63 1.47
CA LEU A 41 -17.26 -6.26 0.10
C LEU A 41 -16.39 -5.01 0.07
N GLY A 42 -16.73 -3.96 0.84
CA GLY A 42 -15.94 -2.75 0.91
C GLY A 42 -14.55 -2.98 1.51
N LEU A 43 -14.45 -3.83 2.54
CA LEU A 43 -13.16 -4.26 3.09
C LEU A 43 -12.33 -5.03 2.06
N TRP A 44 -12.95 -5.95 1.31
CA TRP A 44 -12.29 -6.73 0.28
C TRP A 44 -11.78 -5.84 -0.85
N CYS A 45 -12.62 -4.95 -1.39
CA CYS A 45 -12.24 -3.99 -2.42
C CYS A 45 -11.10 -3.08 -1.97
N PHE A 46 -11.16 -2.57 -0.72
CA PHE A 46 -10.06 -1.76 -0.17
C PHE A 46 -8.76 -2.56 -0.12
N THR A 47 -8.81 -3.77 0.43
CA THR A 47 -7.62 -4.62 0.59
C THR A 47 -7.00 -4.97 -0.77
N ALA A 48 -7.83 -5.36 -1.74
CA ALA A 48 -7.41 -5.62 -3.11
C ALA A 48 -6.76 -4.38 -3.73
N SER A 49 -7.40 -3.21 -3.61
CA SER A 49 -6.86 -1.96 -4.18
C SER A 49 -5.46 -1.62 -3.64
N ARG A 50 -5.19 -1.89 -2.35
CA ARG A 50 -3.88 -1.65 -1.73
C ARG A 50 -2.81 -2.57 -2.30
N VAL A 51 -3.14 -3.84 -2.52
CA VAL A 51 -2.23 -4.82 -3.13
C VAL A 51 -1.89 -4.42 -4.56
N TYR A 52 -2.90 -4.07 -5.36
CA TYR A 52 -2.68 -3.62 -6.74
C TYR A 52 -1.86 -2.33 -6.78
N ARG A 53 -2.20 -1.34 -5.94
CA ARG A 53 -1.46 -0.08 -5.84
C ARG A 53 0.02 -0.32 -5.54
N HIS A 54 0.33 -1.11 -4.53
CA HIS A 54 1.73 -1.39 -4.15
C HIS A 54 2.49 -2.11 -5.26
N ASN A 55 1.89 -3.14 -5.86
CA ASN A 55 2.60 -3.99 -6.81
C ASN A 55 2.79 -3.34 -8.17
N TYR A 56 1.87 -2.49 -8.60
CA TYR A 56 1.81 -2.03 -9.99
C TYR A 56 1.78 -0.51 -10.19
N PHE A 57 1.55 0.28 -9.14
CA PHE A 57 1.42 1.74 -9.28
C PHE A 57 2.39 2.56 -8.43
N MET A 58 3.05 1.92 -7.45
CA MET A 58 4.02 2.59 -6.60
C MET A 58 5.45 2.19 -7.01
N PRO A 59 6.12 3.01 -7.83
CA PRO A 59 7.54 2.82 -8.12
C PRO A 59 8.35 2.94 -6.83
N ASN A 60 9.37 2.10 -6.69
CA ASN A 60 10.21 2.04 -5.50
C ASN A 60 11.65 2.44 -5.86
N SER A 61 12.22 3.38 -5.09
CA SER A 61 13.61 3.80 -5.29
C SER A 61 14.61 2.66 -5.12
N ARG A 62 14.29 1.65 -4.30
CA ARG A 62 15.11 0.43 -4.11
C ARG A 62 15.05 -0.52 -5.31
N LEU A 63 14.14 -0.27 -6.25
CA LEU A 63 13.96 -1.05 -7.48
C LEU A 63 14.26 -0.17 -8.70
N ASP A 64 15.14 0.83 -8.56
CA ASP A 64 15.50 1.78 -9.62
C ASP A 64 14.29 2.50 -10.24
N GLY A 65 13.29 2.83 -9.41
CA GLY A 65 12.07 3.49 -9.85
C GLY A 65 11.08 2.57 -10.54
N LYS A 66 11.32 1.25 -10.57
CA LYS A 66 10.36 0.26 -11.04
C LYS A 66 9.36 -0.10 -9.95
N THR A 67 8.19 -0.53 -10.36
CA THR A 67 7.21 -1.17 -9.48
C THR A 67 7.63 -2.61 -9.16
N PRO A 68 7.17 -3.19 -8.03
CA PRO A 68 7.45 -4.59 -7.70
C PRO A 68 7.10 -5.58 -8.82
N ALA A 69 5.99 -5.34 -9.54
CA ALA A 69 5.60 -6.19 -10.66
C ALA A 69 6.58 -6.09 -11.84
N GLU A 70 6.98 -4.87 -12.21
CA GLU A 70 7.97 -4.64 -13.27
C GLU A 70 9.33 -5.25 -12.93
N ALA A 71 9.76 -5.17 -11.67
CA ALA A 71 11.01 -5.79 -11.21
C ALA A 71 11.01 -7.32 -11.35
N VAL A 72 9.84 -7.96 -11.26
CA VAL A 72 9.66 -9.41 -11.44
C VAL A 72 9.30 -9.77 -12.89
N GLY A 73 9.29 -8.79 -13.81
CA GLY A 73 8.93 -8.99 -15.21
C GLY A 73 7.43 -9.25 -15.44
N LYS A 74 6.59 -9.02 -14.43
CA LYS A 74 5.14 -9.12 -14.57
C LYS A 74 4.58 -7.80 -15.06
N LYS A 75 3.82 -7.85 -16.15
CA LYS A 75 3.04 -6.70 -16.63
C LYS A 75 1.76 -6.57 -15.82
N LEU A 76 1.20 -5.36 -15.75
CA LEU A 76 -0.16 -5.15 -15.26
C LEU A 76 -1.08 -6.07 -16.07
N PRO A 77 -1.81 -7.01 -15.45
CA PRO A 77 -2.52 -8.04 -16.21
C PRO A 77 -3.57 -7.45 -17.15
N TYR A 78 -4.06 -6.23 -16.91
CA TYR A 78 -4.95 -5.51 -17.82
C TYR A 78 -4.82 -4.01 -17.59
N CYS A 79 -4.22 -3.31 -18.55
CA CYS A 79 -4.47 -1.91 -18.97
C CYS A 79 -3.18 -1.15 -19.23
N ASN A 80 -3.06 -0.64 -20.46
CA ASN A 80 -2.14 0.45 -20.81
C ASN A 80 -2.62 1.81 -20.23
N ASP A 81 -3.79 1.84 -19.60
CA ASP A 81 -4.48 3.05 -19.16
C ASP A 81 -4.93 2.95 -17.68
N LYS A 82 -4.41 3.85 -16.85
CA LYS A 82 -4.67 3.89 -15.40
C LYS A 82 -6.14 4.15 -15.08
N LEU A 83 -6.85 4.86 -15.95
CA LEU A 83 -8.25 5.26 -15.74
C LEU A 83 -9.19 4.07 -15.93
N LYS A 84 -8.93 3.24 -16.95
CA LYS A 84 -9.67 1.98 -17.19
C LYS A 84 -9.54 0.98 -16.04
N LEU A 85 -8.39 0.95 -15.35
CA LEU A 85 -8.25 0.11 -14.16
C LEU A 85 -9.11 0.63 -13.00
N MET A 86 -9.11 1.95 -12.74
CA MET A 86 -9.97 2.53 -11.69
C MET A 86 -11.46 2.29 -11.96
N MET A 87 -11.91 2.45 -13.20
CA MET A 87 -13.33 2.30 -13.57
C MET A 87 -13.86 0.86 -13.45
N LYS A 88 -13.00 -0.17 -13.45
CA LYS A 88 -13.46 -1.56 -13.30
C LYS A 88 -13.70 -1.98 -11.84
N PHE A 89 -13.11 -1.26 -10.89
CA PHE A 89 -13.24 -1.53 -9.45
C PHE A 89 -14.19 -0.53 -8.75
N LEU A 90 -14.82 0.37 -9.52
CA LEU A 90 -15.98 1.18 -9.14
C LEU A 90 -17.26 0.46 -9.58
#